data_AF-A0A9E5DWC5-F1
#
_entry.id   AF-A0A9E5DWC5-F1
#
_cell.length_a   1.000
_cell.length_b   1.000
_cell.length_c   1.000
_cell.angle_alpha   90.00
_cell.angle_beta   90.00
_cell.angle_gamma   90.00
#
_symmetry.space_group_name_H-M   'P 1'
#
loop_
_entity.id
_entity.type
_entity.pdbx_description
1 polymer ?
#
loop_
_entity_poly.entity_id
_entity_poly.type
_entity_poly.pdbx_seq_one_letter_code
_entity_poly.pdbx_strand_id
1 'polypeptide(L)'
;MPYIITALCTDCKDTACADVCPVECIYEVKGTAKDGWRNQLYINPDECIDCTNCEPACPWKAIFEEDQVPAIFADDIKLNKDIVDLIDDFAVAKITKTHQPTKDQVAANNAKHDYTP
;
A
#
# COMPACT_ATOMS: atom_id res chain seq x y z
N MET A 1 -12.65 -7.89 -5.16
CA MET A 1 -11.53 -8.58 -4.48
C MET A 1 -10.79 -7.55 -3.63
N PRO A 2 -10.05 -7.95 -2.58
CA PRO A 2 -9.34 -6.98 -1.75
C PRO A 2 -8.33 -6.18 -2.59
N TYR A 3 -8.04 -4.97 -2.12
CA TYR A 3 -7.02 -4.12 -2.72
C TYR A 3 -5.65 -4.41 -2.13
N ILE A 4 -4.60 -4.24 -2.93
CA ILE A 4 -3.22 -4.57 -2.60
C ILE A 4 -2.33 -3.34 -2.75
N ILE A 5 -1.53 -3.03 -1.72
CA ILE A 5 -0.47 -2.02 -1.80
C ILE A 5 0.83 -2.67 -2.28
N THR A 6 1.33 -2.22 -3.43
CA THR A 6 2.54 -2.76 -4.06
C THR A 6 3.81 -2.04 -3.63
N ALA A 7 4.95 -2.55 -4.09
CA ALA A 7 6.28 -2.00 -3.86
C ALA A 7 6.40 -0.51 -4.22
N LEU A 8 5.55 0.01 -5.12
CA LEU A 8 5.49 1.42 -5.48
C LEU A 8 5.21 2.35 -4.28
N CYS A 9 4.67 1.83 -3.18
CA CYS A 9 4.47 2.60 -1.95
C CYS A 9 5.76 2.76 -1.11
N THR A 10 6.77 1.92 -1.35
CA THR A 10 8.02 1.88 -0.58
C THR A 10 8.67 3.26 -0.54
N ASP A 11 8.94 3.74 0.68
CA ASP A 11 9.52 5.05 1.00
C ASP A 11 8.71 6.29 0.56
N CYS A 12 7.57 6.10 -0.12
CA CYS A 12 6.64 7.17 -0.42
C CYS A 12 5.76 7.49 0.79
N LYS A 13 5.13 6.45 1.36
CA LYS A 13 4.23 6.46 2.53
C LYS A 13 3.35 7.72 2.61
N ASP A 14 2.52 7.92 1.60
CA ASP A 14 1.70 9.12 1.48
C ASP A 14 0.46 9.15 2.39
N THR A 15 -0.04 8.02 2.89
CA THR A 15 -1.19 7.95 3.82
C THR A 15 -2.54 8.54 3.37
N ALA A 16 -2.66 9.19 2.21
CA ALA A 16 -3.95 9.68 1.70
C ALA A 16 -5.01 8.58 1.53
N CYS A 17 -4.58 7.35 1.21
CA CYS A 17 -5.48 6.19 1.14
C CYS A 17 -6.10 5.81 2.49
N ALA A 18 -5.43 6.08 3.61
CA ALA A 18 -5.95 5.77 4.94
C ALA A 18 -7.11 6.70 5.34
N ASP A 19 -7.13 7.93 4.82
CA ASP A 19 -8.18 8.93 5.12
C ASP A 19 -9.54 8.54 4.51
N VAL A 20 -9.49 7.86 3.37
CA VAL A 20 -10.67 7.48 2.58
C VAL A 20 -11.12 6.05 2.84
N CYS A 21 -10.41 5.30 3.69
CA CYS A 21 -10.74 3.91 4.01
C CYS A 21 -11.85 3.85 5.07
N PRO A 22 -13.08 3.39 4.74
CA PRO A 22 -14.22 3.45 5.66
C PRO A 22 -14.15 2.42 6.81
N VAL A 23 -13.26 1.45 6.71
CA VAL A 23 -13.09 0.34 7.65
C VAL A 23 -11.70 0.33 8.30
N GLU A 24 -10.91 1.38 8.07
CA GLU A 24 -9.57 1.55 8.67
C GLU A 24 -8.59 0.38 8.43
N CYS A 25 -8.77 -0.38 7.34
CA CYS A 25 -8.00 -1.59 7.05
C CYS A 25 -6.60 -1.36 6.44
N ILE A 26 -6.05 -0.15 6.56
CA ILE A 26 -4.72 0.19 6.04
C ILE A 26 -3.76 0.30 7.21
N TYR A 27 -2.67 -0.48 7.15
CA TYR A 27 -1.73 -0.69 8.24
C TYR A 27 -0.33 -0.22 7.89
N GLU A 28 0.44 0.10 8.92
CA GLU A 28 1.88 0.29 8.86
C GLU A 28 2.59 -0.55 9.91
N VAL A 29 3.82 -0.98 9.58
CA VAL A 29 4.64 -1.77 10.50
C VAL A 29 5.04 -0.94 11.72
N LYS A 30 4.93 -1.52 12.92
CA LYS A 30 5.43 -0.90 14.15
C LYS A 30 6.96 -0.90 14.14
N GLY A 31 7.56 0.09 14.82
CA GLY A 31 9.01 0.25 14.86
C GLY A 31 9.79 -0.96 15.39
N THR A 32 9.14 -1.88 16.10
CA THR A 32 9.70 -3.11 16.68
C THR A 32 9.72 -4.30 15.71
N ALA A 33 9.01 -4.24 14.59
CA ALA A 33 8.79 -5.38 13.68
C ALA A 33 9.36 -5.15 12.26
N LYS A 34 10.40 -4.31 12.14
CA LYS A 34 10.94 -3.91 10.82
C LYS A 34 11.69 -5.00 10.07
N ASP A 35 12.10 -6.08 10.74
CA ASP A 35 12.87 -7.14 10.10
C ASP A 35 12.00 -7.90 9.09
N GLY A 36 12.34 -7.80 7.81
CA GLY A 36 11.61 -8.45 6.71
C GLY A 36 10.46 -7.63 6.10
N TRP A 37 10.13 -6.45 6.65
CA TRP A 37 9.04 -5.60 6.17
C TRP A 37 9.55 -4.31 5.51
N ARG A 38 9.00 -3.98 4.34
CA ARG A 38 9.33 -2.74 3.64
C ARG A 38 8.75 -1.53 4.37
N ASN A 39 9.41 -0.38 4.24
CA ASN A 39 8.90 0.91 4.70
C ASN A 39 7.76 1.41 3.80
N GLN A 40 6.60 0.76 3.90
CA GLN A 40 5.38 1.06 3.14
C GLN A 40 4.13 0.87 4.02
N LEU A 41 2.96 1.07 3.41
CA LEU A 41 1.67 0.71 3.98
C LEU A 41 1.22 -0.66 3.43
N TYR A 42 0.26 -1.29 4.11
CA TYR A 42 -0.30 -2.60 3.76
C TYR A 42 -1.82 -2.58 3.95
N ILE A 43 -2.57 -3.29 3.12
CA ILE A 43 -4.02 -3.45 3.27
C ILE A 43 -4.27 -4.82 3.91
N ASN A 44 -5.10 -4.86 4.96
CA ASN A 44 -5.62 -6.10 5.49
C ASN A 44 -6.74 -6.61 4.56
N PRO A 45 -6.54 -7.73 3.84
CA PRO A 45 -7.52 -8.22 2.87
C PRO A 45 -8.77 -8.83 3.53
N ASP A 46 -8.69 -9.26 4.80
CA ASP A 46 -9.84 -9.82 5.52
C ASP A 46 -10.82 -8.74 6.00
N GLU A 47 -10.32 -7.51 6.16
CA GLU A 47 -11.13 -6.34 6.53
C GLU A 47 -11.52 -5.48 5.34
N CYS A 48 -10.82 -5.61 4.21
CA CYS A 48 -11.12 -4.86 3.00
C CYS A 48 -12.53 -5.21 2.48
N ILE A 49 -13.34 -4.18 2.21
CA ILE A 49 -14.72 -4.34 1.71
C ILE A 49 -14.88 -3.94 0.24
N ASP A 50 -13.78 -3.91 -0.52
CA ASP A 50 -13.77 -3.65 -1.96
C ASP A 50 -14.44 -2.33 -2.38
N CYS A 51 -14.36 -1.30 -1.54
CA CYS A 51 -15.05 -0.02 -1.75
C CYS A 51 -14.40 0.94 -2.76
N THR A 52 -13.25 0.56 -3.34
CA THR A 52 -12.53 1.29 -4.40
C THR A 52 -12.00 2.69 -4.07
N ASN A 53 -12.17 3.20 -2.85
CA ASN A 53 -11.81 4.59 -2.53
C ASN A 53 -10.29 4.83 -2.45
N CYS A 54 -9.53 3.84 -1.98
CA CYS A 54 -8.10 4.00 -1.72
C CYS A 54 -7.24 4.09 -3.00
N GLU A 55 -7.63 3.37 -4.06
CA GLU A 55 -6.90 3.34 -5.34
C GLU A 55 -6.72 4.73 -5.98
N PRO A 56 -7.79 5.51 -6.26
CA PRO A 56 -7.64 6.83 -6.85
C PRO A 56 -6.97 7.82 -5.89
N ALA A 57 -7.11 7.61 -4.57
CA ALA A 57 -6.54 8.46 -3.54
C ALA A 57 -5.02 8.32 -3.42
N CYS A 58 -4.43 7.18 -3.81
CA CYS A 58 -2.98 7.02 -3.80
C CYS A 58 -2.33 7.86 -4.91
N PRO A 59 -1.54 8.89 -4.57
CA PRO A 59 -0.98 9.76 -5.59
C PRO A 59 0.23 9.13 -6.31
N TRP A 60 0.79 8.05 -5.74
CA TRP A 60 1.89 7.25 -6.30
C TRP A 60 1.43 6.07 -7.17
N LYS A 61 0.10 5.86 -7.32
CA LYS A 61 -0.47 4.74 -8.09
C LYS A 61 0.04 3.37 -7.65
N ALA A 62 0.13 3.18 -6.34
CA ALA A 62 0.66 1.97 -5.71
C ALA A 62 -0.41 0.97 -5.25
N ILE A 63 -1.68 1.22 -5.56
CA ILE A 63 -2.81 0.42 -5.08
C ILE A 63 -3.52 -0.15 -6.29
N PHE A 64 -3.77 -1.46 -6.26
CA PHE A 64 -4.44 -2.20 -7.34
C PHE A 64 -5.46 -3.15 -6.73
N GLU A 65 -6.53 -3.48 -7.46
CA GLU A 65 -7.32 -4.67 -7.13
C GLU A 65 -6.44 -5.92 -7.26
N GLU A 66 -6.64 -6.93 -6.41
CA GLU A 66 -5.78 -8.13 -6.35
C GLU A 66 -5.53 -8.79 -7.73
N ASP A 67 -6.55 -8.86 -8.59
CA ASP A 67 -6.47 -9.46 -9.93
C ASP A 67 -5.82 -8.54 -10.98
N GLN A 68 -5.66 -7.25 -10.66
CA GLN A 68 -5.02 -6.23 -11.49
C GLN A 68 -3.59 -5.92 -11.05
N VAL A 69 -3.08 -6.56 -9.99
CA VAL A 69 -1.70 -6.39 -9.55
C VAL A 69 -0.76 -6.81 -10.71
N PRO A 70 0.10 -5.90 -11.19
CA PRO A 70 1.08 -6.24 -12.22
C PRO A 70 1.95 -7.42 -11.82
N ALA A 71 2.32 -8.27 -12.78
CA ALA A 71 3.08 -9.50 -12.50
C ALA A 71 4.41 -9.26 -11.74
N ILE A 72 5.06 -8.12 -11.97
CA ILE A 72 6.28 -7.71 -11.26
C ILE A 72 6.05 -7.47 -9.75
N PHE A 73 4.81 -7.26 -9.34
CA PHE A 73 4.37 -7.03 -7.97
C PHE A 73 3.55 -8.20 -7.40
N ALA A 74 3.55 -9.38 -8.04
CA ALA A 74 2.74 -10.52 -7.59
C ALA A 74 3.02 -10.93 -6.14
N ASP A 75 4.27 -10.81 -5.68
CA ASP A 75 4.66 -11.11 -4.30
C ASP A 75 4.02 -10.17 -3.27
N ASP A 76 3.60 -8.98 -3.70
CA ASP A 76 2.95 -8.00 -2.82
C ASP A 76 1.55 -8.45 -2.39
N ILE A 77 0.89 -9.30 -3.18
CA ILE A 77 -0.38 -9.92 -2.79
C ILE A 77 -0.17 -10.74 -1.51
N LYS A 78 0.87 -11.57 -1.50
CA LYS A 78 1.22 -12.38 -0.32
C LYS A 78 1.61 -11.47 0.84
N LEU A 79 2.42 -10.45 0.58
CA LEU A 79 2.91 -9.55 1.62
C LEU A 79 1.77 -8.80 2.34
N ASN A 80 0.73 -8.37 1.62
CA ASN A 80 -0.45 -7.74 2.24
C ASN A 80 -1.28 -8.77 3.02
N LYS A 81 -1.42 -10.02 2.51
CA LYS A 81 -2.10 -11.11 3.23
C LYS A 81 -1.38 -11.51 4.53
N ASP A 82 -0.05 -11.53 4.51
CA ASP A 82 0.76 -11.97 5.65
C ASP A 82 0.60 -11.07 6.90
N ILE A 83 0.12 -9.83 6.76
CA ILE A 83 -0.10 -8.95 7.93
C ILE A 83 -1.22 -9.46 8.84
N VAL A 84 -2.15 -10.27 8.32
CA VAL A 84 -3.28 -10.82 9.08
C VAL A 84 -2.78 -11.68 10.24
N ASP A 85 -1.81 -12.55 9.97
CA ASP A 85 -1.21 -13.44 10.96
C ASP A 85 -0.27 -12.71 11.92
N LEU A 86 0.13 -11.48 11.58
CA LEU A 86 1.11 -10.68 12.31
C LEU A 86 0.52 -9.34 12.78
N ILE A 87 -0.81 -9.21 12.88
CA ILE A 87 -1.47 -7.90 13.04
C ILE A 87 -1.02 -7.14 14.30
N ASP A 88 -0.56 -7.86 15.33
CA ASP A 88 0.01 -7.28 16.55
C ASP A 88 1.30 -6.49 16.31
N ASP A 89 2.01 -6.76 15.22
CA ASP A 89 3.21 -6.04 14.77
C ASP A 89 2.89 -4.83 13.90
N PHE A 90 1.61 -4.61 13.59
CA PHE A 90 1.13 -3.51 12.77
C PHE A 90 0.20 -2.58 13.54
N ALA A 91 0.07 -1.36 13.05
CA ALA A 91 -0.92 -0.40 13.53
C ALA A 91 -1.69 0.16 12.34
N VAL A 92 -2.96 0.49 12.54
CA VAL A 92 -3.75 1.26 11.57
C VAL A 92 -2.98 2.54 11.25
N ALA A 93 -2.74 2.76 9.96
CA ALA A 93 -1.98 3.89 9.44
C ALA A 93 -2.73 5.19 9.73
N LYS A 94 -2.03 6.12 10.36
CA LYS A 94 -2.56 7.46 10.62
C LYS A 94 -2.14 8.41 9.52
N ILE A 95 -2.93 9.45 9.29
CA ILE A 95 -2.57 10.54 8.38
C ILE A 95 -1.36 11.27 8.96
N THR A 96 -0.23 11.14 8.27
CA THR A 96 1.06 11.71 8.72
C THR A 96 1.74 12.53 7.65
N LYS A 97 1.41 12.28 6.38
CA LYS A 97 1.93 12.97 5.21
C LYS A 97 0.79 13.01 4.20
N THR A 98 0.75 14.01 3.34
CA THR A 98 -0.07 13.99 2.12
C THR A 98 0.69 14.85 1.12
N HIS A 99 1.17 14.24 0.05
CA HIS A 99 1.98 14.89 -0.97
C HIS A 99 1.46 14.49 -2.33
N GLN A 100 1.19 15.49 -3.16
CA GLN A 100 0.91 15.28 -4.58
C GLN A 100 2.25 15.31 -5.35
N PRO A 101 2.82 14.16 -5.75
CA PRO A 101 4.00 14.12 -6.58
C PRO A 101 3.66 14.61 -7.99
N THR A 102 4.68 15.16 -8.66
CA THR A 102 4.60 15.45 -10.09
C THR A 102 4.58 14.16 -10.90
N LYS A 103 4.16 14.26 -12.18
CA LYS A 103 4.20 13.11 -13.09
C LYS A 103 5.60 12.53 -13.24
N ASP A 104 6.64 13.38 -13.25
CA ASP A 104 8.03 12.95 -13.35
C ASP A 104 8.49 12.21 -12.08
N GLN A 105 8.01 12.62 -10.90
CA GLN A 105 8.28 11.91 -9.66
C GLN A 105 7.61 10.54 -9.63
N VAL A 106 6.38 10.43 -10.12
CA VAL A 106 5.69 9.14 -10.26
C VAL A 106 6.43 8.25 -11.26
N ALA A 107 6.81 8.77 -12.43
CA ALA A 107 7.57 8.03 -13.42
C ALA A 107 8.93 7.56 -12.88
N ALA A 108 9.64 8.42 -12.14
CA ALA A 108 10.89 8.07 -11.48
C ALA A 108 10.69 7.00 -10.42
N ASN A 109 9.57 7.01 -9.68
CA ASN A 109 9.24 5.96 -8.74
C ASN A 109 9.00 4.63 -9.45
N ASN A 110 8.17 4.62 -10.49
CA ASN A 110 7.89 3.43 -11.28
C ASN A 110 9.19 2.81 -11.85
N ALA A 111 10.08 3.66 -12.37
CA ALA A 111 11.38 3.23 -12.91
C ALA A 111 12.30 2.59 -11.85
N LYS A 112 12.22 2.98 -10.56
CA LYS A 112 12.99 2.30 -9.48
C LYS A 112 12.56 0.85 -9.27
N HIS A 113 11.34 0.52 -9.68
CA HIS A 113 10.75 -0.80 -9.54
C HIS A 113 10.64 -1.54 -10.89
N ASP A 114 11.36 -1.08 -11.91
CA ASP A 114 11.30 -1.62 -13.29
C ASP A 114 9.86 -1.71 -13.84
N TYR A 115 8.97 -0.83 -13.36
CA TYR A 115 7.56 -0.82 -13.72
C TYR A 115 7.26 0.26 -14.76
N THR A 116 6.53 -0.13 -15.80
CA THR A 116 5.96 0.78 -16.78
C THR A 116 4.45 0.53 -16.81
N PRO A 117 3.62 1.49 -16.37
CA PRO A 117 2.16 1.35 -16.33
C PRO A 117 1.52 1.18 -17.71
#